data_AF-A0A8I1G717-F1
#
_entry.id   AF-A0A8I1G717-F1
#
_cell.length_a   1.000
_cell.length_b   1.000
_cell.length_c   1.000
_cell.angle_alpha   90.00
_cell.angle_beta   90.00
_cell.angle_gamma   90.00
#
_symmetry.space_group_name_H-M   'P 1'
#
loop_
_entity.id
_entity.type
_entity.pdbx_description
1 polymer ?
#
loop_
_entity_poly.entity_id
_entity_poly.type
_entity_poly.pdbx_seq_one_letter_code
_entity_poly.pdbx_strand_id
1 'polypeptide(L)'
;KLAASPKNAEHESLRKMKIDTVKELREVELVYRGICSDTEELIKSIEMSTNMNLYGKKELLKGVRDNLGFFTQSRQGVTNMLSKLDENFMSISREEIENIAQFTAFEANRLAENGRIIKERFKNLKEMIGRAPH
;
A
#
# COMPACT_ATOMS: atom_id res chain seq x y z
N LYS A 1 -29.75 0.91 35.32
CA LYS A 1 -28.95 0.96 34.08
C LYS A 1 -29.17 2.32 33.45
N LEU A 2 -28.23 3.26 33.64
CA LEU A 2 -28.35 4.60 33.04
C LEU A 2 -28.10 4.47 31.54
N ALA A 3 -29.10 4.82 30.73
CA ALA A 3 -28.97 4.86 29.27
C ALA A 3 -27.95 5.96 28.90
N ALA A 4 -26.98 5.62 28.05
CA ALA A 4 -26.00 6.57 27.56
C ALA A 4 -26.70 7.67 26.74
N SER A 5 -26.37 8.93 27.03
CA SER A 5 -26.89 10.09 26.29
C SER A 5 -26.44 10.05 24.82
N PRO A 6 -27.27 10.46 23.83
CA PRO A 6 -26.92 10.48 22.41
C PRO A 6 -25.58 11.19 22.10
N LYS A 7 -25.27 12.26 22.84
CA LYS A 7 -23.99 13.00 22.72
C LYS A 7 -22.77 12.17 23.12
N ASN A 8 -22.91 11.23 24.06
CA ASN A 8 -21.83 10.32 24.44
C ASN A 8 -21.62 9.24 23.37
N ALA A 9 -22.68 8.76 22.73
CA ALA A 9 -22.60 7.77 21.67
C ALA A 9 -21.94 8.32 20.39
N GLU A 10 -22.25 9.56 20.00
CA GLU A 10 -21.63 10.21 18.84
C GLU A 10 -20.13 10.47 19.05
N HIS A 11 -19.76 10.89 20.26
CA HIS A 11 -18.37 11.11 20.64
C HIS A 11 -17.57 9.80 20.68
N GLU A 12 -18.16 8.73 21.22
CA GLU A 12 -17.54 7.40 21.24
C GLU A 12 -17.41 6.81 19.82
N SER A 13 -18.43 6.98 18.97
CA SER A 13 -18.41 6.59 17.56
C SER A 13 -17.28 7.29 16.80
N LEU A 14 -17.14 8.60 16.95
CA LEU A 14 -16.08 9.37 16.30
C LEU A 14 -14.69 8.94 16.81
N ARG A 15 -14.55 8.74 18.13
CA ARG A 15 -13.29 8.26 18.71
C ARG A 15 -12.90 6.89 18.16
N LYS A 16 -13.87 5.98 18.03
CA LYS A 16 -13.65 4.65 17.44
C LYS A 16 -13.19 4.77 15.99
N MET A 17 -13.90 5.55 15.18
CA MET A 17 -13.54 5.79 13.77
C MET A 17 -12.11 6.32 13.63
N LYS A 18 -11.72 7.30 14.45
CA LYS A 18 -10.34 7.82 14.47
C LYS A 18 -9.30 6.73 14.73
N ILE A 19 -9.54 5.88 15.73
CA ILE A 19 -8.61 4.80 16.10
C ILE A 19 -8.52 3.75 14.98
N ASP A 20 -9.66 3.35 14.43
CA ASP A 20 -9.71 2.32 13.39
C ASP A 20 -9.01 2.81 12.10
N THR A 21 -9.26 4.05 11.68
CA THR A 21 -8.57 4.66 10.53
C THR A 21 -7.06 4.76 10.74
N VAL A 22 -6.58 5.14 11.93
CA VAL A 22 -5.13 5.16 12.22
C VAL A 22 -4.52 3.77 12.11
N LYS A 23 -5.20 2.73 12.61
CA LYS A 23 -4.70 1.35 12.52
C LYS A 23 -4.58 0.90 11.07
N GLU A 24 -5.63 1.08 10.28
CA GLU A 24 -5.65 0.68 8.86
C GLU A 24 -4.58 1.44 8.06
N LEU A 25 -4.40 2.75 8.28
CA LEU A 25 -3.33 3.51 7.65
C LEU A 25 -1.94 2.98 7.98
N ARG A 26 -1.70 2.60 9.24
CA ARG A 26 -0.41 2.02 9.65
C ARG A 26 -0.17 0.67 8.99
N GLU A 27 -1.20 -0.15 8.84
CA GLU A 27 -1.08 -1.43 8.12
C GLU A 27 -0.73 -1.19 6.64
N VAL A 28 -1.40 -0.25 5.98
CA VAL A 28 -1.11 0.13 4.60
C VAL A 28 0.31 0.68 4.46
N GLU A 29 0.77 1.54 5.37
CA GLU A 29 2.15 2.07 5.38
C GLU A 29 3.18 0.95 5.48
N LEU A 30 2.98 -0.01 6.40
CA LEU A 30 3.87 -1.14 6.59
C LEU A 30 3.98 -2.00 5.33
N VAL A 31 2.86 -2.24 4.65
CA VAL A 31 2.84 -2.98 3.39
C VAL A 31 3.62 -2.23 2.31
N TYR A 32 3.38 -0.93 2.15
CA TYR A 32 4.14 -0.12 1.18
C TYR A 32 5.64 -0.08 1.49
N ARG A 33 6.02 0.01 2.77
CA ARG A 33 7.42 -0.04 3.19
C ARG A 33 8.08 -1.37 2.81
N GLY A 34 7.39 -2.49 3.05
CA GLY A 34 7.84 -3.81 2.62
C GLY A 34 8.03 -3.89 1.11
N ILE A 35 7.03 -3.46 0.34
CA ILE A 35 7.10 -3.46 -1.14
C ILE A 35 8.27 -2.62 -1.65
N CYS A 36 8.49 -1.42 -1.09
CA CYS A 36 9.62 -0.57 -1.51
C CYS A 36 10.96 -1.28 -1.25
N SER A 37 11.13 -1.86 -0.05
CA SER A 37 12.34 -2.61 0.32
C SER A 37 12.60 -3.79 -0.62
N ASP A 38 11.58 -4.63 -0.84
CA ASP A 38 11.68 -5.80 -1.70
C ASP A 38 11.97 -5.39 -3.17
N THR A 39 11.40 -4.28 -3.62
CA THR A 39 11.63 -3.75 -4.97
C THR A 39 13.06 -3.23 -5.13
N GLU A 40 13.61 -2.57 -4.12
CA GLU A 40 15.02 -2.14 -4.11
C GLU A 40 15.98 -3.34 -4.14
N GLU A 41 15.68 -4.40 -3.38
CA GLU A 41 16.47 -5.64 -3.40
C GLU A 41 16.39 -6.36 -4.75
N LEU A 42 15.22 -6.34 -5.39
CA LEU A 42 15.03 -6.88 -6.74
C LEU A 42 15.86 -6.09 -7.77
N ILE A 43 15.87 -4.76 -7.68
CA ILE A 43 16.70 -3.91 -8.57
C ILE A 43 18.17 -4.30 -8.43
N LYS A 44 18.70 -4.37 -7.21
CA LYS A 44 20.09 -4.79 -6.93
C LYS A 44 20.39 -6.17 -7.52
N SER A 45 19.47 -7.11 -7.32
CA SER A 45 19.61 -8.49 -7.84
C SER A 45 19.68 -8.53 -9.37
N ILE A 46 18.84 -7.75 -10.06
CA ILE A 46 18.87 -7.65 -11.52
C ILE A 46 20.16 -6.96 -11.99
N GLU A 47 20.57 -5.87 -11.33
CA GLU A 47 21.81 -5.13 -11.64
C GLU A 47 23.05 -6.03 -11.53
N MET A 48 23.11 -6.88 -10.51
CA MET A 48 24.22 -7.82 -10.28
C MET A 48 24.17 -9.05 -11.19
N SER A 49 23.04 -9.35 -11.81
CA SER A 49 22.90 -10.53 -12.68
C SER A 49 23.76 -10.43 -13.93
N THR A 50 24.63 -11.41 -14.13
CA THR A 50 25.53 -11.53 -15.30
C THR A 50 24.94 -12.36 -16.44
N ASN A 51 23.88 -13.13 -16.16
CA ASN A 51 23.33 -14.13 -17.09
C ASN A 51 22.09 -13.66 -17.85
N MET A 52 21.81 -12.36 -17.85
CA MET A 52 20.64 -11.78 -18.52
C MET A 52 21.02 -11.11 -19.83
N ASN A 53 20.16 -11.25 -20.84
CA ASN A 53 20.25 -10.46 -22.06
C ASN A 53 20.27 -8.96 -21.72
N LEU A 54 21.22 -8.21 -22.29
CA LEU A 54 21.43 -6.79 -21.97
C LEU A 54 20.20 -5.92 -22.23
N TYR A 55 19.49 -6.16 -23.33
CA TYR A 55 18.29 -5.39 -23.66
C TYR A 55 17.14 -5.74 -22.69
N GLY A 56 16.87 -7.03 -22.50
CA GLY A 56 15.85 -7.49 -21.54
C GLY A 56 16.12 -7.02 -20.11
N LYS A 57 17.40 -7.00 -19.69
CA LYS A 57 17.83 -6.47 -18.39
C LYS A 57 17.52 -4.98 -18.25
N LYS A 58 17.80 -4.16 -19.28
CA LYS A 58 17.52 -2.72 -19.27
C LYS A 58 16.02 -2.43 -19.17
N GLU A 59 15.21 -3.10 -19.98
CA GLU A 59 13.75 -2.91 -19.95
C GLU A 59 13.14 -3.36 -18.62
N LEU A 60 13.60 -4.49 -18.08
CA LEU A 60 13.15 -4.96 -16.77
C LEU A 60 13.52 -3.96 -15.66
N LEU A 61 14.78 -3.49 -15.63
CA LEU A 61 15.21 -2.49 -14.64
C LEU A 61 14.40 -1.21 -14.71
N LYS A 62 14.09 -0.74 -15.92
CA LYS A 62 13.22 0.43 -16.10
C LYS A 62 11.85 0.18 -15.46
N GLY A 63 11.17 -0.92 -15.81
CA GLY A 63 9.86 -1.24 -15.24
C GLY A 63 9.86 -1.40 -13.72
N VAL A 64 10.89 -2.05 -13.16
CA VAL A 64 10.99 -2.23 -11.69
C VAL A 64 11.28 -0.90 -10.98
N ARG A 65 12.09 -0.01 -11.57
CA ARG A 65 12.33 1.34 -11.02
C ARG A 65 11.11 2.24 -11.10
N ASP A 66 10.36 2.18 -12.20
CA ASP A 66 9.10 2.92 -12.33
C ASP A 66 8.10 2.47 -11.25
N ASN A 67 8.02 1.16 -10.99
CA ASN A 67 7.22 0.61 -9.88
C ASN A 67 7.69 1.11 -8.51
N LEU A 68 9.01 1.13 -8.25
CA LEU A 68 9.55 1.69 -7.01
C LEU A 68 9.15 3.15 -6.82
N GLY A 69 9.24 3.95 -7.89
CA GLY A 69 8.82 5.36 -7.89
C GLY A 69 7.35 5.51 -7.52
N PHE A 70 6.49 4.70 -8.14
CA PHE A 70 5.05 4.66 -7.83
C PHE A 70 4.80 4.30 -6.36
N PHE A 71 5.36 3.19 -5.86
CA PHE A 71 5.13 2.74 -4.48
C PHE A 71 5.70 3.72 -3.44
N THR A 72 6.81 4.39 -3.75
CA THR A 72 7.37 5.43 -2.89
C THR A 72 6.43 6.63 -2.75
N GLN A 73 5.82 7.07 -3.86
CA GLN A 73 4.84 8.17 -3.85
C GLN A 73 3.58 7.77 -3.08
N SER A 74 3.05 6.56 -3.30
CA SER A 74 1.92 6.02 -2.55
C SER A 74 2.19 5.99 -1.04
N ARG A 75 3.36 5.46 -0.65
CA ARG A 75 3.80 5.43 0.75
C ARG A 75 3.83 6.83 1.35
N GLN A 76 4.41 7.80 0.63
CA GLN A 76 4.46 9.18 1.10
C GLN A 76 3.06 9.78 1.32
N GLY A 77 2.11 9.48 0.44
CA GLY A 77 0.70 9.87 0.62
C GLY A 77 0.13 9.34 1.94
N VAL A 78 0.35 8.05 2.23
CA VAL A 78 -0.09 7.41 3.48
C VAL A 78 0.61 8.01 4.70
N THR A 79 1.93 8.23 4.63
CA THR A 79 2.71 8.87 5.71
C THR A 79 2.20 10.28 6.00
N ASN A 80 1.87 11.07 4.97
CA ASN A 80 1.32 12.42 5.16
C ASN A 80 -0.03 12.39 5.89
N MET A 81 -0.89 11.40 5.60
CA MET A 81 -2.17 11.23 6.30
C MET A 81 -1.97 10.82 7.75
N LEU A 82 -0.99 9.94 8.03
CA LEU A 82 -0.60 9.59 9.41
C LEU A 82 -0.09 10.80 10.18
N SER A 83 0.81 11.61 9.60
CA SER A 83 1.28 12.86 10.21
C SER A 83 0.13 13.81 10.52
N LYS A 84 -0.80 14.00 9.57
CA LYS A 84 -2.00 14.84 9.79
C LYS A 84 -2.83 14.35 10.98
N LEU A 85 -2.99 13.03 11.12
CA LEU A 85 -3.73 12.44 12.25
C LEU A 85 -2.98 12.56 13.57
N ASP A 86 -1.66 12.33 13.59
CA ASP A 86 -0.86 12.45 14.81
C ASP A 86 -0.86 13.89 15.34
N GLU A 87 -0.79 14.89 14.45
CA GLU A 87 -0.82 16.32 14.82
C GLU A 87 -2.20 16.80 15.27
N ASN A 88 -3.27 16.30 14.65
CA ASN A 88 -4.62 16.84 14.81
C ASN A 88 -5.60 15.86 15.46
N PHE A 89 -5.12 14.77 16.09
CA PHE A 89 -5.99 13.67 16.52
C PHE A 89 -7.21 14.11 17.33
N MET A 90 -7.02 15.06 18.25
CA MET A 90 -8.07 15.56 19.12
C MET A 90 -9.03 16.53 18.41
N SER A 91 -8.53 17.34 17.47
CA SER A 91 -9.26 18.43 16.81
C SER A 91 -9.81 18.06 15.43
N ILE A 92 -9.37 16.95 14.83
CA ILE A 92 -9.80 16.54 13.49
C ILE A 92 -11.31 16.30 13.46
N SER A 93 -11.96 16.87 12.44
CA SER A 93 -13.40 16.78 12.24
C SER A 93 -13.84 15.40 11.77
N ARG A 94 -15.16 15.13 11.86
CA ARG A 94 -15.76 13.90 11.34
C ARG A 94 -15.56 13.75 9.82
N GLU A 95 -15.79 14.82 9.07
CA GLU A 95 -15.62 14.82 7.62
C GLU A 95 -14.18 14.52 7.22
N GLU A 96 -13.21 15.11 7.92
CA GLU A 96 -11.80 14.85 7.63
C GLU A 96 -11.39 13.42 7.94
N ILE A 97 -11.86 12.82 9.04
CA ILE A 97 -11.55 11.41 9.33
C ILE A 97 -12.23 10.47 8.33
N GLU A 98 -13.44 10.79 7.86
CA GLU A 98 -14.15 10.04 6.82
C GLU A 98 -13.40 10.09 5.48
N ASN A 99 -12.89 11.27 5.09
CA ASN A 99 -12.07 11.43 3.90
C ASN A 99 -10.76 10.61 3.99
N ILE A 100 -10.12 10.61 5.15
CA ILE A 100 -8.90 9.82 5.37
C ILE A 100 -9.23 8.32 5.37
N ALA A 101 -10.35 7.90 5.96
CA ALA A 101 -10.78 6.51 5.92
C ALA A 101 -11.06 6.04 4.47
N GLN A 102 -11.71 6.86 3.65
CA GLN A 102 -11.93 6.56 2.23
C GLN A 102 -10.62 6.44 1.45
N PHE A 103 -9.68 7.36 1.69
CA PHE A 103 -8.33 7.26 1.12
C PHE A 103 -7.65 5.93 1.52
N THR A 104 -7.73 5.58 2.80
CA THR A 104 -7.13 4.35 3.34
C THR A 104 -7.71 3.10 2.71
N ALA A 105 -9.04 3.04 2.60
CA ALA A 105 -9.74 1.94 1.95
C ALA A 105 -9.38 1.84 0.45
N PHE A 106 -9.25 2.97 -0.23
CA PHE A 106 -8.80 3.01 -1.63
C PHE A 106 -7.39 2.43 -1.78
N GLU A 107 -6.44 2.85 -0.94
CA GLU A 107 -5.06 2.36 -0.97
C GLU A 107 -4.97 0.86 -0.65
N ALA A 108 -5.73 0.39 0.35
CA ALA A 108 -5.82 -1.02 0.70
C ALA A 108 -6.38 -1.87 -0.45
N ASN A 109 -7.45 -1.41 -1.10
CA ASN A 109 -8.03 -2.08 -2.27
C ASN A 109 -7.04 -2.12 -3.45
N ARG A 110 -6.29 -1.03 -3.68
CA ARG A 110 -5.27 -0.99 -4.73
C ARG A 110 -4.16 -2.00 -4.46
N LEU A 111 -3.70 -2.11 -3.22
CA LEU A 111 -2.71 -3.13 -2.81
C LEU A 111 -3.23 -4.56 -3.04
N ALA A 112 -4.49 -4.82 -2.66
CA ALA A 112 -5.11 -6.12 -2.86
C ALA A 112 -5.21 -6.49 -4.35
N GLU A 113 -5.65 -5.56 -5.18
CA GLU A 113 -5.80 -5.79 -6.62
C GLU A 113 -4.44 -5.95 -7.32
N ASN A 114 -3.44 -5.12 -6.97
CA ASN A 114 -2.08 -5.30 -7.45
C ASN A 114 -1.54 -6.70 -7.08
N GLY A 115 -1.77 -7.14 -5.85
CA GLY A 115 -1.41 -8.49 -5.41
C GLY A 115 -2.10 -9.59 -6.21
N ARG A 116 -3.38 -9.41 -6.57
CA ARG A 116 -4.14 -10.34 -7.42
C ARG A 116 -3.54 -10.42 -8.82
N ILE A 117 -3.30 -9.27 -9.45
CA ILE A 117 -2.72 -9.17 -10.80
C ILE A 117 -1.34 -9.84 -10.83
N ILE A 118 -0.48 -9.57 -9.85
CA ILE A 118 0.86 -10.17 -9.79
C ILE A 118 0.78 -11.69 -9.72
N LYS A 119 -0.08 -12.24 -8.85
CA LYS A 119 -0.29 -13.71 -8.75
C LYS A 119 -0.75 -14.31 -10.07
N GLU A 120 -1.66 -13.64 -10.77
CA GLU A 120 -2.16 -14.08 -12.09
C GLU A 120 -1.06 -14.04 -13.15
N ARG A 121 -0.26 -12.96 -13.20
CA ARG A 121 0.88 -12.85 -14.13
C ARG A 121 1.93 -13.92 -13.88
N PHE A 122 2.26 -14.22 -12.62
CA PHE A 122 3.18 -15.31 -12.28
C PHE A 122 2.63 -16.68 -12.68
N LYS A 123 1.32 -16.92 -12.49
CA LYS A 123 0.69 -18.16 -12.96
C LYS A 123 0.84 -18.32 -14.47
N ASN A 124 0.51 -17.27 -15.24
CA ASN A 124 0.60 -17.29 -16.70
C ASN A 124 2.05 -17.51 -17.18
N LEU A 125 3.03 -16.87 -16.54
CA LEU A 125 4.44 -17.05 -16.85
C LEU A 125 4.88 -18.51 -16.63
N LYS A 126 4.48 -19.13 -15.52
CA LYS A 126 4.78 -20.55 -15.24
C LYS A 126 4.19 -21.48 -16.31
N GLU A 127 2.95 -21.22 -16.72
CA GLU A 127 2.29 -21.99 -17.77
C GLU A 127 2.97 -21.84 -19.13
N MET A 128 3.46 -20.64 -19.48
CA MET A 128 4.21 -20.40 -20.71
C MET A 128 5.54 -21.16 -20.72
N ILE A 129 6.29 -21.11 -19.61
CA ILE A 129 7.58 -21.83 -19.48
C ILE A 129 7.34 -23.34 -19.55
N GLY A 130 6.33 -23.86 -18.84
CA GLY A 130 6.01 -25.30 -18.84
C GLY A 130 5.52 -25.85 -20.17
N ARG A 131 5.13 -24.98 -21.12
CA ARG A 131 4.70 -25.34 -22.48
C ARG A 131 5.74 -25.06 -23.56
N ALA A 132 6.88 -24.45 -23.21
CA ALA A 132 7.93 -24.17 -24.17
C ALA A 132 8.61 -25.49 -24.61
N PRO A 133 8.69 -25.81 -25.91
CA PRO A 133 9.42 -26.98 -26.37
C PRO A 133 10.89 -26.84 -26.00
N HIS A 134 11.44 -27.87 -25.34
CA HIS A 134 12.83 -27.96 -24.90
C HIS A 134 13.81 -28.01 -26.07
#